data_AF-A0A914D523-F1
#
_entry.id   AF-A0A914D523-F1
#
_cell.length_a   1.000
_cell.length_b   1.000
_cell.length_c   1.000
_cell.angle_alpha   90.00
_cell.angle_beta   90.00
_cell.angle_gamma   90.00
#
_symmetry.space_group_name_H-M   'P 1'
#
loop_
_entity.id
_entity.type
_entity.pdbx_description
1 polymer ?
#
loop_
_entity_poly.entity_id
_entity_poly.type
_entity_poly.pdbx_seq_one_letter_code
_entity_poly.pdbx_strand_id
1 'polypeptide(L)' 'MASHRNTLRARVYNFYSKNIQSGKLYTVRHFMAEEVPKTTLYDILRRYDNNFPATRQPGSGGSNAKLTPSQSGHSEASVR' A
#
# COMPACT_ATOMS: atom_id res chain seq x y z
N MET A 1 -11.31 10.90 2.70
CA MET A 1 -12.13 9.91 1.96
C MET A 1 -11.28 8.67 1.69
N ALA A 2 -11.68 7.51 2.23
CA ALA A 2 -10.94 6.26 2.01
C ALA A 2 -11.20 5.76 0.58
N SER A 3 -10.16 5.73 -0.26
CA SER A 3 -10.23 5.19 -1.63
C SER A 3 -10.71 3.73 -1.60
N HIS A 4 -11.57 3.35 -2.54
CA HIS A 4 -12.24 2.05 -2.70
C HIS A 4 -11.29 0.81 -2.68
N ARG A 5 -9.97 1.01 -2.82
CA ARG A 5 -8.94 -0.05 -2.67
C ARG A 5 -8.51 -0.29 -1.22
N ASN A 6 -8.58 0.71 -0.35
CA ASN A 6 -8.27 0.56 1.08
C ASN A 6 -9.35 -0.27 1.81
N THR A 7 -10.58 -0.30 1.30
CA THR A 7 -11.70 -1.05 1.88
C THR A 7 -11.55 -2.56 1.69
N LEU A 8 -11.18 -3.04 0.51
CA LEU A 8 -11.00 -4.49 0.28
C LEU A 8 -9.88 -5.05 1.17
N ARG A 9 -8.72 -4.41 1.20
CA ARG A 9 -7.59 -4.85 2.03
C ARG A 9 -7.96 -4.90 3.52
N ALA A 10 -8.64 -3.87 4.03
CA ALA A 10 -9.11 -3.83 5.41
C ALA A 10 -10.14 -4.94 5.69
N ARG A 11 -11.08 -5.21 4.76
CA ARG A 11 -12.05 -6.31 4.87
C ARG A 11 -11.35 -7.67 4.94
N VAL A 12 -10.41 -7.93 4.04
CA VAL A 12 -9.66 -9.20 4.00
C VAL A 12 -8.83 -9.38 5.28
N TYR A 13 -8.16 -8.34 5.75
CA TYR A 13 -7.38 -8.38 7.01
C TYR A 13 -8.28 -8.69 8.21
N ASN A 14 -9.41 -7.98 8.35
CA ASN A 14 -10.34 -8.19 9.45
C ASN A 14 -11.02 -9.57 9.40
N PHE A 15 -11.31 -10.07 8.19
CA PHE A 15 -11.88 -11.40 8.03
C PHE A 15 -10.86 -12.49 8.39
N TYR A 16 -9.61 -12.36 7.90
CA TYR A 16 -8.55 -13.31 8.18
C TYR A 16 -8.17 -13.34 9.66
N SER A 17 -8.07 -12.18 10.32
CA SER A 17 -7.74 -12.10 11.75
C SER A 17 -8.81 -12.77 12.63
N LYS A 18 -10.10 -12.62 12.27
CA LYS A 18 -11.21 -13.28 12.97
C LYS A 18 -11.29 -14.79 12.72
N ASN A 19 -10.82 -15.26 11.57
CA ASN A 19 -10.90 -16.66 11.15
C ASN A 19 -9.51 -17.30 11.02
N ILE A 20 -8.55 -16.88 11.85
CA ILE A 20 -7.15 -17.28 11.70
C ILE A 20 -6.97 -18.80 11.85
N GLN A 21 -7.81 -19.44 12.65
CA GLN A 21 -7.84 -20.89 12.88
C GLN A 21 -8.25 -21.67 11.63
N SER A 22 -9.09 -21.10 10.78
CA SER A 22 -9.53 -21.71 9.50
C SER A 22 -8.50 -21.55 8.39
N GLY A 23 -7.47 -20.72 8.60
CA GLY A 23 -6.35 -20.52 7.70
C GLY A 23 -6.68 -19.68 6.44
N LYS A 24 -5.63 -19.49 5.61
CA LYS A 24 -5.66 -18.60 4.44
C LYS A 24 -6.63 -19.07 3.37
N LEU A 25 -6.75 -20.39 3.17
CA LEU A 25 -7.61 -20.97 2.13
C LEU A 25 -9.08 -20.63 2.34
N TYR A 26 -9.54 -20.59 3.61
CA TYR A 26 -10.90 -20.21 3.95
C TYR A 26 -11.20 -18.77 3.56
N THR A 27 -10.29 -17.85 3.89
CA THR A 27 -10.40 -16.44 3.48
C THR A 27 -10.39 -16.30 1.96
N VAL A 28 -9.48 -16.99 1.26
CA VAL A 28 -9.41 -16.94 -0.20
C VAL A 28 -10.72 -17.40 -0.83
N ARG A 29 -11.30 -18.51 -0.36
CA ARG A 29 -12.58 -19.03 -0.89
C ARG A 29 -13.73 -18.05 -0.68
N HIS A 30 -13.83 -17.43 0.50
CA HIS A 30 -14.86 -16.43 0.81
C HIS A 30 -14.83 -15.26 -0.18
N PHE A 31 -13.66 -14.64 -0.37
CA PHE A 31 -13.54 -13.48 -1.25
C PHE A 31 -13.50 -13.84 -2.75
N MET A 32 -13.13 -15.08 -3.11
CA MET A 32 -13.31 -15.55 -4.49
C MET A 32 -14.79 -15.67 -4.87
N ALA A 33 -15.67 -15.99 -3.91
CA ALA A 33 -17.12 -15.97 -4.14
C ALA A 33 -17.67 -14.54 -4.29
N GLU A 34 -16.96 -13.53 -3.77
CA GLU A 34 -17.20 -12.10 -4.01
C GLU A 34 -16.49 -11.59 -5.29
N GLU A 35 -16.08 -12.49 -6.20
CA GLU A 35 -15.42 -12.17 -7.47
C GLU A 35 -14.07 -11.43 -7.33
N VAL A 36 -13.43 -11.52 -6.16
CA VAL A 36 -12.10 -10.95 -5.96
C VAL A 36 -11.04 -11.89 -6.56
N PRO A 37 -10.13 -11.38 -7.41
CA PRO A 37 -9.09 -12.20 -8.00
C PRO A 37 -8.21 -12.87 -6.95
N LYS A 38 -7.96 -14.17 -7.15
CA LYS A 38 -7.11 -14.98 -6.28
C LYS A 38 -5.72 -14.33 -6.08
N THR A 39 -5.13 -13.81 -7.16
CA THR A 39 -3.82 -13.13 -7.12
C THR A 39 -3.82 -11.92 -6.17
N THR A 40 -4.88 -11.12 -6.18
CA THR A 40 -5.07 -9.99 -5.28
C THR A 40 -5.16 -10.44 -3.82
N LEU A 41 -5.90 -11.52 -3.54
CA LEU A 41 -6.05 -12.06 -2.20
C LEU A 41 -4.73 -12.57 -1.62
N TYR A 42 -3.94 -13.30 -2.40
CA TYR A 42 -2.62 -13.76 -1.95
C TYR A 42 -1.64 -12.60 -1.77
N ASP A 43 -1.65 -11.56 -2.61
CA ASP A 43 -0.78 -10.39 -2.39
C ASP A 43 -1.17 -9.65 -1.09
N ILE A 44 -2.48 -9.52 -0.82
CA ILE A 44 -2.99 -8.94 0.43
C ILE A 44 -2.54 -9.78 1.64
N LEU A 45 -2.77 -11.09 1.62
CA LEU A 45 -2.40 -11.97 2.73
C LEU A 45 -0.88 -12.02 2.93
N ARG A 46 -0.09 -12.00 1.85
CA ARG A 46 1.38 -11.92 1.94
C ARG A 46 1.82 -10.62 2.61
N ARG A 47 1.15 -9.49 2.34
CA ARG A 47 1.43 -8.22 3.02
C ARG A 47 1.03 -8.27 4.50
N TYR A 48 -0.01 -9.02 4.85
CA TYR A 48 -0.40 -9.24 6.25
C TYR A 48 0.71 -9.98 7.01
N ASP A 49 1.23 -11.08 6.43
CA ASP A 49 2.33 -11.86 7.04
C ASP A 49 3.59 -11.00 7.24
N ASN A 50 3.87 -10.08 6.31
CA ASN A 50 5.01 -9.17 6.39
C ASN A 50 4.75 -7.93 7.28
N ASN A 51 3.71 -7.94 8.12
CA ASN A 51 3.36 -6.85 9.03
C ASN A 51 3.10 -5.50 8.35
N PHE A 52 2.73 -5.48 7.06
CA PHE A 52 2.35 -4.25 6.38
C PHE A 52 0.93 -3.83 6.77
N PRO A 53 0.71 -2.60 7.23
CA PRO A 53 -0.60 -2.13 7.69
C PRO A 53 -1.61 -2.06 6.54
N ALA A 54 -2.88 -2.42 6.82
CA ALA A 54 -3.98 -2.32 5.85
C ALA A 54 -4.24 -0.89 5.39
N THR A 55 -4.11 0.06 6.31
CA THR A 55 -4.23 1.50 6.06
C THR A 55 -2.88 2.06 5.63
N ARG A 56 -2.89 3.03 4.71
CA ARG A 56 -1.68 3.83 4.44
C ARG A 56 -1.36 4.60 5.71
N GLN A 57 -0.09 4.58 6.13
CA GLN A 57 0.34 5.45 7.20
C GLN A 57 0.19 6.92 6.75
N PRO A 58 -0.35 7.80 7.61
CA PRO A 58 -0.35 9.23 7.33
C PRO A 58 1.12 9.67 7.15
N GLY A 59 1.45 10.24 5.98
CA GLY A 59 2.82 10.58 5.58
C GLY A 59 3.39 9.78 4.41
N SER A 60 2.77 8.66 4.01
CA SER A 60 3.18 7.90 2.80
C SER A 60 2.55 8.42 1.50
N GLY A 61 1.84 9.55 1.55
CA GLY A 61 1.55 10.33 0.36
C GLY A 61 2.89 10.84 -0.13
N GLY A 62 3.35 10.35 -1.28
CA GLY A 62 4.62 10.79 -1.84
C GLY A 62 4.65 12.30 -1.80
N SER A 63 5.59 12.86 -1.04
CA SER A 63 6.04 14.21 -1.29
C SER A 63 6.30 14.23 -2.78
N ASN A 64 5.49 14.94 -3.56
CA ASN A 64 5.94 15.40 -4.85
C ASN A 64 7.17 16.22 -4.49
N ALA A 65 8.34 15.60 -4.55
CA ALA A 65 9.59 16.30 -4.48
C ALA A 65 9.50 17.26 -5.66
N LYS A 66 9.15 18.51 -5.36
CA LYS A 66 9.33 19.59 -6.31
C LYS A 66 10.80 19.49 -6.66
N LEU A 67 11.10 18.97 -7.85
CA LEU A 67 12.42 19.07 -8.45
C LEU A 67 12.66 20.56 -8.58
N THR A 68 13.25 21.17 -7.56
CA THR A 68 13.78 22.53 -7.67
C THR A 68 14.87 22.45 -8.71
N PRO A 69 14.82 23.22 -9.80
CA PRO A 69 15.95 23.32 -10.69
C PRO A 69 17.12 23.84 -9.86
N SER A 70 18.19 23.07 -9.77
CA SER A 70 19.44 23.52 -9.18
C SER A 70 19.93 24.70 -10.03
N GLN A 71 19.81 25.92 -9.52
CA GLN A 71 20.53 27.05 -10.09
C GLN A 71 22.01 26.82 -9.77
N SER A 72 22.71 26.20 -10.72
CA SER A 72 24.15 26.18 -10.79
C SER A 72 24.60 27.64 -10.96
N GLY A 73 25.01 28.26 -9.87
CA GLY A 73 25.65 29.57 -9.89
C GLY A 73 26.92 29.48 -10.72
N HIS A 74 26.88 30.05 -11.93
CA HIS A 74 28.08 30.41 -12.65
C HIS A 74 28.81 31.48 -11.82
N SER A 75 29.91 31.10 -11.19
CA SER A 75 30.88 32.05 -10.66
C SER A 75 31.49 32.80 -11.85
N GLU A 76 31.03 34.02 -12.11
CA GLU A 76 31.68 34.92 -13.04
C GLU A 76 32.95 35.48 -12.38
N ALA A 77 34.08 35.23 -13.03
CA ALA A 77 35.39 35.67 -12.64
C ALA A 77 35.47 37.20 -12.60
N SER A 78 35.81 37.77 -11.44
CA SER A 78 36.24 39.16 -11.36
C SER A 78 37.76 39.20 -11.43
N VAL A 79 38.27 39.38 -12.65
CA VAL A 79 39.62 39.92 -12.89
C VAL A 79 39.53 41.43 -12.69
N ARG A 80 40.30 41.95 -11.73
CA ARG A 80 40.93 43.27 -11.79
C ARG A 80 41.98 43.40 -10.71
#